data_AF-R7HW40-F1
#
_entry.id   AF-R7HW40-F1
#
_cell.length_a   1.000
_cell.length_b   1.000
_cell.length_c   1.000
_cell.angle_alpha   90.00
_cell.angle_beta   90.00
_cell.angle_gamma   90.00
#
_symmetry.space_group_name_H-M   'P 1'
#
loop_
_entity.id
_entity.type
_entity.pdbx_description
1 polymer ?
#
loop_
_entity_poly.entity_id
_entity_poly.type
_entity_poly.pdbx_seq_one_letter_code
_entity_poly.pdbx_strand_id
1 'polypeptide(L)'
;MITQRSMNYARVLEDLSVSKEDISNTKALLEEAPIVADVLANPLVRSEEKVSVIKSLFPESMTKFMRLLCEHNAIGIWKDIFEAYDGFMLEKENKVKATLRYAMRMDNEDIEQVKEMICKKYNKAGVELDLIEDPSLIGGMVLKVNDTEYDKSIKGTLDEMQKSLVRR
;
A
#
# COMPACT_ATOMS: atom_id res chain seq x y z
N MET A 1 6.95 -0.85 -11.11
CA MET A 1 8.14 -1.68 -10.83
C MET A 1 8.96 -0.88 -9.84
N ILE A 2 9.09 -1.38 -8.61
CA ILE A 2 9.81 -0.66 -7.57
C ILE A 2 11.26 -0.50 -8.00
N THR A 3 11.70 0.74 -8.19
CA THR A 3 13.08 1.02 -8.62
C THR A 3 14.01 1.20 -7.42
N GLN A 4 15.31 0.91 -7.60
CA GLN A 4 16.33 1.15 -6.57
C GLN A 4 16.32 2.60 -6.06
N ARG A 5 15.93 3.53 -6.93
CA ARG A 5 15.80 4.95 -6.60
C ARG A 5 14.67 5.19 -5.60
N SER A 6 13.53 4.51 -5.75
CA SER A 6 12.40 4.58 -4.83
C SER A 6 12.74 4.02 -3.46
N MET A 7 13.47 2.89 -3.41
CA MET A 7 13.97 2.32 -2.14
C MET A 7 14.93 3.28 -1.42
N ASN A 8 15.81 3.97 -2.14
CA ASN A 8 16.70 4.96 -1.54
C ASN A 8 15.91 6.12 -0.92
N TYR A 9 14.90 6.64 -1.60
CA TYR A 9 14.06 7.71 -1.05
C TYR A 9 13.19 7.23 0.13
N ALA A 10 12.69 6.00 0.10
CA ALA A 10 12.00 5.40 1.24
C ALA A 10 12.91 5.35 2.48
N ARG A 11 14.21 5.05 2.30
CA ARG A 11 15.18 5.09 3.40
C ARG A 11 15.41 6.50 3.93
N VAL A 12 15.41 7.51 3.06
CA VAL A 12 15.53 8.92 3.46
C VAL A 12 14.28 9.39 4.24
N LEU A 13 13.09 8.95 3.85
CA LEU A 13 11.85 9.19 4.63
C LEU A 13 11.95 8.63 6.04
N GLU A 14 12.57 7.46 6.18
CA GLU A 14 12.80 6.84 7.48
C GLU A 14 13.81 7.62 8.31
N ASP A 15 14.94 8.02 7.72
CA ASP A 15 15.96 8.84 8.37
C ASP A 15 15.41 10.18 8.87
N LEU A 16 14.53 10.81 8.08
CA LEU A 16 13.83 12.04 8.45
C LEU A 16 12.82 11.85 9.60
N SER A 17 12.60 10.61 10.08
CA SER A 17 11.69 10.27 11.17
C SER A 17 10.30 10.87 10.98
N VAL A 18 9.82 10.90 9.73
CA VAL A 18 8.49 11.43 9.41
C VAL A 18 7.43 10.46 9.92
N SER A 19 6.38 10.99 10.55
CA SER A 19 5.27 10.17 11.05
C SER A 19 4.53 9.50 9.89
N LYS A 20 4.13 8.24 10.08
CA LYS A 20 3.31 7.50 9.11
C LYS A 20 2.01 8.24 8.75
N GLU A 21 1.45 8.97 9.70
CA GLU A 21 0.24 9.77 9.51
C GLU A 21 0.48 10.92 8.52
N ASP A 22 1.59 11.65 8.64
CA ASP A 22 1.98 12.72 7.71
C ASP A 22 2.21 12.16 6.29
N ILE A 23 2.83 10.99 6.19
CA ILE A 23 3.08 10.28 4.93
C ILE A 23 1.76 9.88 4.27
N SER A 24 0.82 9.32 5.06
CA SER A 24 -0.51 8.94 4.58
C SER A 24 -1.33 10.15 4.12
N ASN A 25 -1.33 11.24 4.91
CA ASN A 25 -1.99 12.49 4.54
C ASN A 25 -1.41 13.07 3.25
N THR A 26 -0.09 13.08 3.11
CA THR A 26 0.59 13.55 1.89
C THR A 26 0.19 12.71 0.68
N LYS A 27 0.14 11.38 0.84
CA LYS A 27 -0.29 10.46 -0.21
C LYS A 27 -1.74 10.74 -0.63
N ALA A 28 -2.65 10.87 0.32
CA ALA A 28 -4.05 11.17 0.05
C ALA A 28 -4.21 12.50 -0.71
N LEU A 29 -3.54 13.56 -0.26
CA LEU A 29 -3.54 14.87 -0.94
C LEU A 29 -3.04 14.79 -2.39
N LEU A 30 -1.98 14.01 -2.65
CA LEU A 30 -1.45 13.82 -4.00
C LEU A 30 -2.37 12.97 -4.89
N GLU A 31 -3.13 12.03 -4.31
CA GLU A 31 -4.15 11.26 -5.02
C GLU A 31 -5.39 12.10 -5.33
N GLU A 32 -5.83 12.95 -4.40
CA GLU A 32 -6.97 13.86 -4.59
C GLU A 32 -6.66 15.00 -5.56
N ALA A 33 -5.43 15.52 -5.52
CA ALA A 33 -5.00 16.64 -6.34
C ALA A 33 -3.80 16.28 -7.23
N PRO A 34 -4.01 15.53 -8.34
CA PRO A 34 -2.92 15.14 -9.24
C PRO A 34 -2.22 16.35 -9.88
N ILE A 35 -2.90 17.49 -9.96
CA ILE A 35 -2.32 18.77 -10.41
C ILE A 35 -1.16 19.24 -9.52
N VAL A 36 -1.19 18.94 -8.21
CA VAL A 36 -0.11 19.28 -7.29
C VAL A 36 1.15 18.50 -7.66
N ALA A 37 1.02 17.20 -7.94
CA ALA A 37 2.13 16.37 -8.39
C ALA A 37 2.71 16.88 -9.72
N ASP A 38 1.86 17.31 -10.66
CA ASP A 38 2.27 17.82 -11.97
C ASP A 38 3.02 19.16 -11.85
N VAL A 39 2.49 20.11 -11.08
CA VAL A 39 3.13 21.41 -10.79
C VAL A 39 4.50 21.22 -10.13
N LEU A 40 4.61 20.27 -9.19
CA LEU A 40 5.87 19.96 -8.52
C LEU A 40 6.87 19.25 -9.44
N ALA A 41 6.39 18.39 -10.34
CA ALA A 41 7.20 17.74 -11.36
C ALA A 41 7.63 18.68 -12.49
N ASN A 42 6.91 19.78 -12.72
CA ASN A 42 7.18 20.69 -13.82
C ASN A 42 8.44 21.54 -13.57
N PRO A 43 9.50 21.43 -14.39
CA PRO A 43 10.74 22.19 -14.20
C PRO A 43 10.60 23.69 -14.49
N LEU A 44 9.51 24.12 -15.16
CA LEU A 44 9.24 25.53 -15.47
C LEU A 44 8.75 26.31 -14.24
N VAL A 45 8.24 25.62 -13.22
CA VAL A 45 7.77 26.25 -11.99
C VAL A 45 8.98 26.61 -11.14
N ARG A 46 9.06 27.87 -10.71
CA ARG A 46 10.16 28.36 -9.88
C ARG A 46 10.23 27.58 -8.57
N SER A 47 11.45 27.28 -8.12
CA SER A 47 11.69 26.57 -6.85
C SER A 47 11.01 27.25 -5.66
N GLU A 48 10.93 28.58 -5.66
CA GLU A 48 10.25 29.36 -4.62
C GLU A 48 8.75 29.07 -4.56
N GLU A 49 8.07 29.03 -5.71
CA GLU A 49 6.64 28.71 -5.78
C GLU A 49 6.36 27.26 -5.38
N LYS A 50 7.20 26.32 -5.84
CA LYS A 50 7.11 24.91 -5.41
C LYS A 50 7.21 24.80 -3.89
N VAL A 51 8.16 25.50 -3.28
CA VAL A 51 8.35 25.49 -1.82
C VAL A 51 7.17 26.11 -1.09
N SER A 52 6.60 27.18 -1.62
CA SER A 52 5.43 27.82 -1.04
C SER A 52 4.22 26.88 -1.05
N VAL A 53 3.97 26.22 -2.18
CA VAL A 53 2.93 25.18 -2.32
C VAL A 53 3.19 24.03 -1.35
N ILE A 54 4.44 23.56 -1.27
CA ILE A 54 4.81 22.45 -0.37
C ILE A 54 4.54 22.83 1.09
N LYS A 55 4.99 24.00 1.53
CA LYS A 55 4.78 24.47 2.91
C LYS A 55 3.30 24.69 3.25
N SER A 56 2.48 25.04 2.27
CA SER A 56 1.07 25.33 2.51
C SER A 56 0.19 24.09 2.50
N LEU A 57 0.60 23.04 1.78
CA LEU A 57 -0.16 21.79 1.66
C LEU A 57 0.35 20.67 2.56
N PHE A 58 1.65 20.67 2.88
CA PHE A 58 2.29 19.57 3.58
C PHE A 58 2.94 20.04 4.88
N PRO A 59 3.01 19.16 5.89
CA PRO A 59 3.65 19.46 7.16
C PRO A 59 5.15 19.71 7.00
N GLU A 60 5.76 20.45 7.93
CA GLU A 60 7.19 20.80 7.89
C GLU A 60 8.10 19.57 7.84
N SER A 61 7.68 18.47 8.46
CA SER A 61 8.37 17.17 8.42
C SER A 61 8.50 16.62 7.00
N MET A 62 7.43 16.72 6.19
CA MET A 62 7.43 16.30 4.78
C MET A 62 7.98 17.36 3.83
N THR A 63 8.02 18.63 4.24
CA THR A 63 8.53 19.72 3.41
C THR A 63 9.97 19.49 2.95
N LYS A 64 10.84 19.00 3.86
CA LYS A 64 12.24 18.67 3.52
C LYS A 64 12.32 17.56 2.48
N PHE A 65 11.51 16.52 2.66
CA PHE A 65 11.45 15.39 1.75
C PHE A 65 10.94 15.79 0.37
N MET A 66 9.85 16.55 0.31
CA MET A 66 9.28 17.02 -0.96
C MET A 66 10.20 17.97 -1.71
N ARG A 67 10.94 18.83 -1.00
CA ARG A 67 12.00 19.64 -1.59
C ARG A 67 13.07 18.77 -2.25
N LEU A 68 13.56 17.74 -1.55
CA LEU A 68 14.54 16.80 -2.09
C LEU A 68 14.00 16.08 -3.34
N LEU A 69 12.73 15.65 -3.31
CA LEU A 69 12.10 15.02 -4.48
C LEU A 69 11.98 15.98 -5.66
N CYS A 70 11.62 17.24 -5.42
CA CYS A 70 11.55 18.26 -6.47
C CYS A 70 12.92 18.54 -7.08
N GLU A 71 13.95 18.68 -6.25
CA GLU A 71 15.33 18.98 -6.68
C GLU A 71 15.88 17.86 -7.58
N HIS A 72 15.58 16.61 -7.23
CA HIS A 72 15.99 15.45 -8.00
C HIS A 72 15.02 15.06 -9.14
N ASN A 73 13.96 15.83 -9.40
CA ASN A 73 12.87 15.48 -10.32
C ASN A 73 12.31 14.07 -10.07
N ALA A 74 12.33 13.62 -8.82
CA ALA A 74 11.84 12.31 -8.38
C ALA A 74 10.35 12.35 -7.98
N ILE A 75 9.69 13.51 -8.08
CA ILE A 75 8.24 13.62 -7.85
C ILE A 75 7.49 12.64 -8.75
N GLY A 76 7.86 12.45 -10.02
CA GLY A 76 7.14 11.53 -10.91
C GLY A 76 7.04 10.07 -10.42
N ILE A 77 7.94 9.64 -9.53
CA ILE A 77 7.95 8.30 -8.92
C ILE A 77 7.43 8.31 -7.47
N TRP A 78 6.75 9.38 -7.03
CA TRP A 78 6.25 9.53 -5.67
C TRP A 78 5.46 8.28 -5.23
N LYS A 79 4.55 7.77 -6.05
CA LYS A 79 3.76 6.56 -5.75
C LYS A 79 4.63 5.35 -5.41
N ASP A 80 5.66 5.12 -6.22
CA ASP A 80 6.59 3.99 -6.08
C ASP A 80 7.46 4.14 -4.81
N ILE A 81 7.79 5.38 -4.42
CA ILE A 81 8.48 5.69 -3.16
C ILE A 81 7.59 5.36 -1.96
N PHE A 82 6.32 5.80 -1.95
CA PHE A 82 5.41 5.50 -0.85
C PHE A 82 5.15 3.99 -0.73
N GLU A 83 5.02 3.28 -1.85
CA GLU A 83 4.87 1.83 -1.86
C GLU A 83 6.13 1.13 -1.31
N ALA A 84 7.31 1.56 -1.73
CA ALA A 84 8.58 1.05 -1.20
C ALA A 84 8.73 1.33 0.30
N TYR A 85 8.29 2.50 0.77
CA TYR A 85 8.31 2.86 2.19
C TYR A 85 7.33 2.02 3.02
N ASP A 86 6.10 1.81 2.54
CA ASP A 86 5.10 0.96 3.20
C ASP A 86 5.64 -0.46 3.35
N GLY A 87 6.18 -1.02 2.27
CA GLY A 87 6.82 -2.34 2.28
C GLY A 87 8.01 -2.41 3.24
N PHE A 88 8.89 -1.41 3.22
CA PHE A 88 10.05 -1.36 4.12
C PHE A 88 9.64 -1.26 5.59
N MET A 89 8.65 -0.43 5.92
CA MET A 89 8.10 -0.29 7.27
C MET A 89 7.47 -1.60 7.76
N LEU A 90 6.68 -2.25 6.92
CA LEU A 90 6.10 -3.57 7.22
C LEU A 90 7.19 -4.60 7.50
N GLU A 91 8.22 -4.64 6.65
CA GLU A 91 9.35 -5.56 6.82
C GLU A 91 10.11 -5.29 8.13
N LYS A 92 10.36 -4.02 8.45
CA LYS A 92 11.03 -3.56 9.69
C LYS A 92 10.22 -3.87 10.94
N GLU A 93 8.90 -3.71 10.90
CA GLU A 93 8.00 -4.09 12.01
C GLU A 93 7.74 -5.60 12.09
N ASN A 94 8.36 -6.41 11.22
CA ASN A 94 8.03 -7.83 11.08
C ASN A 94 6.53 -8.06 10.86
N LYS A 95 5.86 -7.13 10.18
CA LYS A 95 4.46 -7.23 9.79
C LYS A 95 4.34 -7.62 8.33
N VAL A 96 3.19 -8.19 7.99
CA VAL A 96 2.81 -8.50 6.61
C VAL A 96 1.46 -7.89 6.31
N LYS A 97 1.28 -7.36 5.10
CA LYS A 97 -0.02 -6.85 4.67
C LYS A 97 -0.83 -7.98 4.06
N ALA A 98 -2.05 -8.15 4.55
CA ALA A 98 -3.00 -9.11 4.02
C ALA A 98 -4.35 -8.46 3.80
N THR A 99 -4.99 -8.76 2.68
CA THR A 99 -6.35 -8.31 2.38
C THR A 99 -7.25 -9.54 2.39
N LEU A 100 -8.25 -9.55 3.26
CA LEU A 100 -9.24 -10.59 3.38
C LEU A 100 -10.57 -10.08 2.82
N ARG A 101 -10.96 -10.61 1.66
CA ARG A 101 -12.27 -10.35 1.05
C ARG A 101 -13.23 -11.43 1.49
N TYR A 102 -14.38 -11.05 2.04
CA TYR A 102 -15.38 -12.00 2.53
C TYR A 102 -16.76 -11.67 1.96
N ALA A 103 -17.52 -12.72 1.63
CA ALA A 103 -18.90 -12.60 1.17
C ALA A 103 -19.90 -12.34 2.31
N MET A 104 -19.57 -12.82 3.51
CA MET A 104 -20.45 -12.83 4.68
C MET A 104 -19.65 -12.37 5.89
N ARG A 105 -20.28 -11.55 6.73
CA ARG A 105 -19.65 -10.92 7.90
C ARG A 105 -18.93 -11.99 8.73
N MET A 106 -17.61 -11.86 8.83
CA MET A 106 -16.77 -12.74 9.65
C MET A 106 -16.80 -12.27 11.09
N ASP A 107 -16.75 -13.21 12.03
CA ASP A 107 -16.63 -12.88 13.44
C ASP A 107 -15.17 -12.53 13.80
N ASN A 108 -14.98 -11.87 14.93
CA ASN A 108 -13.64 -11.45 15.37
C ASN A 108 -12.74 -12.67 15.63
N GLU A 109 -13.32 -13.80 16.07
CA GLU A 109 -12.60 -15.07 16.25
C GLU A 109 -12.01 -15.61 14.93
N ASP A 110 -12.79 -15.61 13.84
CA ASP A 110 -12.30 -16.05 12.53
C ASP A 110 -11.18 -15.15 12.02
N ILE A 111 -11.33 -13.83 12.19
CA ILE A 111 -10.30 -12.86 11.81
C ILE A 111 -9.01 -13.14 12.58
N GLU A 112 -9.09 -13.37 13.88
CA GLU A 112 -7.94 -13.65 14.73
C GLU A 112 -7.26 -14.99 14.36
N GLN A 113 -8.02 -16.02 14.05
CA GLN A 113 -7.49 -17.29 13.53
C GLN A 113 -6.75 -17.12 12.21
N VAL A 114 -7.31 -16.33 11.28
CA VAL A 114 -6.64 -16.03 10.00
C VAL A 114 -5.35 -15.26 10.27
N LYS A 115 -5.36 -14.29 11.19
CA LYS A 115 -4.14 -13.56 11.57
C LYS A 115 -3.07 -14.50 12.12
N GLU A 116 -3.44 -15.41 13.02
CA GLU A 116 -2.50 -16.36 13.61
C GLU A 116 -1.94 -17.34 12.57
N MET A 117 -2.77 -17.84 11.65
CA MET A 117 -2.31 -18.67 10.52
C MET A 117 -1.29 -17.93 9.65
N ILE A 118 -1.54 -16.65 9.33
CA ILE A 118 -0.63 -15.84 8.50
C ILE A 118 0.68 -15.60 9.26
N CYS A 119 0.61 -15.20 10.53
CA CYS A 119 1.80 -14.99 11.36
C CYS A 119 2.66 -16.26 11.46
N LYS A 120 2.05 -17.43 11.70
CA LYS A 120 2.74 -18.72 11.72
C LYS A 120 3.36 -19.07 10.36
N LYS A 121 2.61 -18.86 9.28
CA LYS A 121 3.03 -19.28 7.93
C LYS A 121 4.10 -18.40 7.32
N TYR A 122 4.04 -17.09 7.54
CA TYR A 122 5.01 -16.12 7.06
C TYR A 122 6.11 -15.80 8.08
N ASN A 123 6.04 -16.38 9.28
CA ASN A 123 6.96 -16.14 10.40
C ASN A 123 7.09 -14.65 10.76
N LYS A 124 5.96 -13.95 10.82
CA LYS A 124 5.85 -12.50 11.05
C LYS A 124 5.25 -12.24 12.44
N ALA A 125 5.69 -11.16 13.08
CA ALA A 125 5.25 -10.75 14.41
C ALA A 125 3.81 -10.21 14.41
N GLY A 126 3.31 -9.76 13.25
CA GLY A 126 1.94 -9.33 13.09
C GLY A 126 1.49 -9.34 11.63
N VAL A 127 0.19 -9.17 11.42
CA VAL A 127 -0.40 -8.97 10.10
C VAL A 127 -1.33 -7.77 10.14
N GLU A 128 -1.13 -6.87 9.18
CA GLU A 128 -2.07 -5.79 8.91
C GLU A 128 -3.14 -6.35 7.98
N LEU A 129 -4.28 -6.69 8.56
CA LEU A 129 -5.35 -7.41 7.88
C LEU A 129 -6.46 -6.44 7.50
N ASP A 130 -6.56 -6.17 6.20
CA ASP A 130 -7.57 -5.31 5.60
C ASP A 130 -8.81 -6.13 5.27
N LEU A 131 -9.96 -5.74 5.82
CA LEU A 131 -11.21 -6.47 5.76
C LEU A 131 -12.14 -5.80 4.75
N ILE A 132 -12.37 -6.47 3.63
CA ILE A 132 -13.21 -5.96 2.55
C ILE A 132 -14.43 -6.86 2.39
N GLU A 133 -15.61 -6.31 2.66
CA GLU A 133 -16.87 -6.99 2.37
C GLU A 133 -17.14 -6.93 0.86
N ASP A 134 -17.18 -8.10 0.20
CA ASP A 134 -17.45 -8.20 -1.23
C ASP A 134 -18.64 -9.15 -1.48
N PRO A 135 -19.86 -8.59 -1.63
CA PRO A 135 -21.07 -9.39 -1.85
C PRO A 135 -21.13 -10.05 -3.24
N SER A 136 -20.17 -9.77 -4.15
CA SER A 136 -20.08 -10.45 -5.46
C SER A 136 -19.44 -11.84 -5.36
N LEU A 137 -18.82 -12.16 -4.21
CA LEU A 137 -18.40 -13.51 -3.87
C LEU A 137 -19.63 -14.37 -3.57
N ILE A 138 -19.84 -15.44 -4.34
CA ILE A 138 -21.01 -16.35 -4.25
C ILE A 138 -20.90 -17.29 -3.02
N GLY A 139 -20.17 -16.88 -1.98
CA GLY A 139 -19.84 -17.65 -0.79
C GLY A 139 -18.35 -18.00 -0.70
N GLY A 140 -17.76 -17.73 0.47
CA GLY A 140 -16.36 -18.00 0.80
C GLY A 140 -15.54 -16.74 1.15
N MET A 141 -14.23 -16.93 1.29
CA MET A 141 -13.26 -15.88 1.60
C MET A 141 -12.05 -15.97 0.66
N VAL A 142 -11.53 -14.81 0.27
CA VAL A 142 -10.30 -14.67 -0.53
C VAL A 142 -9.28 -13.93 0.31
N LEU A 143 -8.19 -14.61 0.66
CA LEU A 143 -7.10 -14.03 1.43
C LEU A 143 -5.93 -13.72 0.50
N LYS A 144 -5.60 -12.45 0.32
CA LYS A 144 -4.42 -12.01 -0.44
C LYS A 144 -3.32 -11.56 0.51
N VAL A 145 -2.16 -12.18 0.48
CA VAL A 145 -1.00 -11.82 1.30
C VAL A 145 0.17 -11.45 0.40
N ASN A 146 0.56 -10.17 0.37
CA ASN A 146 1.47 -9.60 -0.64
C ASN A 146 1.07 -9.98 -2.07
N ASP A 147 1.75 -10.97 -2.65
CA ASP A 147 1.58 -11.47 -4.02
C ASP A 147 0.87 -12.83 -4.06
N THR A 148 0.66 -13.47 -2.90
CA THR A 148 0.00 -14.78 -2.80
C THR A 148 -1.48 -14.63 -2.53
N GLU A 149 -2.31 -15.01 -3.49
CA GLU A 149 -3.77 -15.13 -3.31
C GLU A 149 -4.16 -16.55 -2.89
N TYR A 150 -4.85 -16.67 -1.76
CA TYR A 150 -5.47 -17.88 -1.25
C TYR A 150 -6.98 -17.75 -1.44
N ASP A 151 -7.48 -18.34 -2.52
CA ASP A 151 -8.92 -18.46 -2.75
C ASP A 151 -9.45 -19.73 -2.07
N LYS A 152 -10.34 -19.54 -1.09
CA LYS A 152 -11.21 -20.61 -0.56
C LYS A 152 -12.67 -20.30 -0.90
N SER A 153 -12.90 -19.69 -2.06
CA SER A 153 -14.25 -19.38 -2.51
C SER A 153 -14.91 -20.64 -3.07
N ILE A 154 -16.20 -20.83 -2.79
CA ILE A 154 -17.00 -21.95 -3.35
C ILE A 154 -16.95 -21.95 -4.89
N LYS A 155 -16.75 -20.76 -5.47
CA LYS A 155 -16.52 -20.52 -6.90
C LYS A 155 -15.30 -21.26 -7.47
N GLY A 156 -14.19 -21.34 -6.72
CA GLY A 156 -12.99 -22.06 -7.14
C GLY A 156 -13.23 -23.58 -7.19
N THR A 157 -13.91 -24.12 -6.18
CA THR A 157 -14.31 -25.54 -6.17
C THR A 157 -15.29 -25.88 -7.28
N LEU A 158 -16.26 -25.01 -7.59
CA LEU A 158 -17.19 -25.23 -8.71
C LEU A 158 -16.51 -25.09 -10.09
N ASP A 159 -15.59 -24.15 -10.29
CA ASP A 159 -14.84 -24.02 -11.56
C ASP A 159 -13.94 -25.23 -11.82
N GLU A 160 -13.28 -25.76 -10.79
CA GLU A 160 -12.52 -27.00 -10.90
C GLU A 160 -13.41 -28.21 -11.20
N MET A 161 -14.58 -28.31 -10.56
CA MET A 161 -15.55 -29.37 -10.88
C MET A 161 -16.09 -29.24 -12.31
N GLN A 162 -16.40 -28.03 -12.77
CA GLN A 162 -16.90 -27.76 -14.13
C GLN A 162 -15.82 -28.06 -15.19
N LYS A 163 -14.55 -27.74 -14.93
CA LYS A 163 -13.42 -28.11 -15.79
C LYS A 163 -13.19 -29.61 -15.88
N SER A 164 -13.48 -30.37 -14.81
CA SER A 164 -13.39 -31.84 -14.85
C SER A 164 -14.51 -32.49 -15.69
N LEU A 165 -15.64 -31.80 -15.88
CA LEU A 165 -16.80 -32.28 -16.63
C LEU A 165 -16.77 -31.91 -18.12
N VAL A 166 -16.07 -30.83 -18.51
CA VAL A 166 -15.94 -30.39 -19.92
C VAL A 166 -14.85 -31.16 -20.69
N ARG A 167 -14.04 -32.00 -20.02
CA ARG A 167 -12.95 -32.76 -20.63
C ARG A 167 -13.33 -34.18 -21.06
N ARG A 168 -14.57 -34.40 -21.50
CA ARG A 168 -15.06 -35.71 -21.95
C ARG A 168 -15.60 -35.67 -23.37
#